data_AF-A0A9N9PP85-F1
#
_entry.id   AF-A0A9N9PP85-F1
#
_cell.length_a   1.000
_cell.length_b   1.000
_cell.length_c   1.000
_cell.angle_alpha   90.00
_cell.angle_beta   90.00
_cell.angle_gamma   90.00
#
_symmetry.space_group_name_H-M   'P 1'
#
loop_
_entity.id
_entity.type
_entity.pdbx_description
1 polymer ?
#
loop_
_entity_poly.entity_id
_entity_poly.type
_entity_poly.pdbx_seq_one_letter_code
_entity_poly.pdbx_strand_id
1 'polypeptide(L)'
;MPSTSNPSHVPVAIVAMACHFPGDATSPSKFWELFQNGKSSKNAYSAIINRYNADAFYHPNAANRQNVLATKGGHFLKQDPYASDAAFANITAAEAM
;
A
#
# COMPACT_ATOMS: atom_id res chain seq x y z
N MET A 1 -31.10 -1.50 -33.89
CA MET A 1 -29.78 -1.43 -34.55
C MET A 1 -28.74 -1.83 -33.51
N PRO A 2 -28.03 -2.96 -33.61
CA PRO A 2 -26.90 -3.22 -32.75
C PRO A 2 -25.77 -2.28 -33.18
N SER A 3 -25.23 -1.49 -32.24
CA SER A 3 -24.06 -0.65 -32.52
C SER A 3 -22.89 -1.58 -32.81
N THR A 4 -22.30 -1.44 -34.01
CA THR A 4 -21.00 -2.01 -34.33
C THR A 4 -19.97 -1.28 -33.47
N SER A 5 -19.56 -1.91 -32.36
CA SER A 5 -18.44 -1.42 -31.56
C SER A 5 -17.20 -1.43 -32.45
N ASN A 6 -16.66 -0.26 -32.72
CA ASN A 6 -15.37 -0.09 -33.38
C ASN A 6 -14.35 -0.95 -32.59
N PRO A 7 -13.62 -1.91 -33.19
CA PRO A 7 -12.75 -2.84 -32.46
C PRO A 7 -11.62 -2.14 -31.69
N SER A 8 -11.40 -0.85 -31.94
CA SER A 8 -10.51 0.03 -31.16
C SER A 8 -11.06 0.44 -29.78
N HIS A 9 -12.34 0.18 -29.48
CA HIS A 9 -13.00 0.55 -28.21
C HIS A 9 -13.61 -0.66 -27.49
N VAL A 10 -12.96 -1.83 -27.55
CA VAL A 10 -13.40 -2.97 -26.75
C VAL A 10 -13.14 -2.66 -25.27
N PRO A 11 -14.17 -2.63 -24.40
CA PRO A 11 -13.97 -2.34 -22.98
C PRO A 11 -13.20 -3.49 -22.30
N VAL A 12 -12.25 -3.13 -21.45
CA VAL A 12 -11.49 -4.10 -20.65
C VAL A 12 -12.21 -4.34 -19.33
N ALA A 13 -12.61 -5.59 -19.09
CA ALA A 13 -13.24 -5.98 -17.84
C ALA A 13 -12.19 -6.24 -16.75
N ILE A 14 -12.40 -5.69 -15.56
CA ILE A 14 -11.65 -6.06 -14.36
C ILE A 14 -12.31 -7.29 -13.77
N VAL A 15 -11.69 -8.46 -13.96
CA VAL A 15 -12.25 -9.76 -13.52
C VAL A 15 -11.84 -10.17 -12.11
N ALA A 16 -10.76 -9.58 -11.58
CA ALA A 16 -10.26 -9.86 -10.24
C ALA A 16 -9.40 -8.69 -9.73
N MET A 17 -9.27 -8.61 -8.39
CA MET A 17 -8.38 -7.67 -7.70
C MET A 17 -7.80 -8.35 -6.46
N ALA A 18 -6.57 -8.00 -6.10
CA ALA A 18 -5.95 -8.32 -4.82
C ALA A 18 -5.19 -7.08 -4.34
N CYS A 19 -5.15 -6.84 -3.03
CA CYS A 19 -4.49 -5.66 -2.50
C CYS A 19 -4.05 -5.84 -1.04
N HIS A 20 -2.94 -5.19 -0.71
CA HIS A 20 -2.51 -4.95 0.66
C HIS A 20 -2.34 -3.44 0.85
N PHE A 21 -3.21 -2.85 1.66
CA PHE A 21 -3.22 -1.42 1.96
C PHE A 21 -3.00 -1.17 3.46
N PRO A 22 -2.65 0.07 3.83
CA PRO A 22 -2.50 0.49 5.22
C PRO A 22 -3.77 0.26 6.05
N GLY A 23 -3.61 0.13 7.36
CA GLY A 23 -4.70 -0.25 8.25
C GLY A 23 -4.98 -1.75 8.13
N ASP A 24 -6.26 -2.12 8.01
CA ASP A 24 -6.71 -3.52 7.98
C ASP A 24 -7.09 -4.00 6.57
N ALA A 25 -6.82 -3.20 5.54
CA ALA A 25 -7.23 -3.44 4.15
C ALA A 25 -6.33 -4.48 3.44
N THR A 26 -6.39 -5.72 3.92
CA THR A 26 -5.62 -6.88 3.40
C THR A 26 -6.34 -7.64 2.28
N SER A 27 -7.47 -7.13 1.80
CA SER A 27 -8.25 -7.73 0.72
C SER A 27 -9.15 -6.68 0.06
N PRO A 28 -9.64 -6.92 -1.17
CA PRO A 28 -10.60 -6.05 -1.84
C PRO A 28 -11.82 -5.68 -0.99
N SER A 29 -12.39 -6.66 -0.27
CA SER A 29 -13.57 -6.44 0.60
C SER A 29 -13.23 -5.50 1.76
N LYS A 30 -12.12 -5.74 2.46
CA LYS A 30 -11.68 -4.88 3.58
C LYS A 30 -11.26 -3.49 3.11
N PHE A 31 -10.72 -3.39 1.90
CA PHE A 31 -10.44 -2.10 1.26
C PHE A 31 -11.74 -1.32 1.00
N TRP A 32 -12.78 -1.98 0.49
CA TRP A 32 -14.08 -1.35 0.29
C TRP A 32 -14.75 -0.94 1.62
N GLU A 33 -14.64 -1.76 2.66
CA GLU A 33 -15.10 -1.41 4.02
C GLU A 33 -14.40 -0.16 4.58
N LEU A 34 -13.12 0.05 4.26
CA LEU A 34 -12.38 1.23 4.70
C LEU A 34 -13.01 2.52 4.16
N PHE A 35 -13.39 2.55 2.87
CA PHE A 35 -14.06 3.70 2.27
C PHE A 35 -15.49 3.87 2.76
N GLN A 36 -16.28 2.78 2.77
CA GLN A 36 -17.69 2.84 3.17
C GLN A 36 -17.88 3.37 4.59
N ASN A 37 -17.01 2.97 5.52
CA ASN A 37 -17.10 3.39 6.91
C ASN A 37 -16.53 4.79 7.18
N GLY A 38 -16.07 5.51 6.15
CA GLY A 38 -15.41 6.80 6.31
C GLY A 38 -14.20 6.73 7.25
N LYS A 39 -13.60 5.54 7.43
CA LYS A 39 -12.39 5.36 8.23
C LYS A 39 -11.27 6.07 7.49
N SER A 40 -11.12 7.35 7.80
CA SER A 40 -10.11 8.22 7.20
C SER A 40 -8.75 7.52 7.26
N SER A 41 -7.92 7.74 6.23
CA SER A 41 -6.53 7.29 6.21
C SER A 41 -5.79 7.67 7.51
N LYS A 42 -6.24 8.68 8.26
CA LYS A 42 -5.78 8.99 9.62
C LYS A 42 -5.75 7.78 10.58
N ASN A 43 -6.74 6.88 10.54
CA ASN A 43 -6.72 5.67 11.37
C ASN A 43 -5.76 4.59 10.85
N ALA A 44 -5.34 4.70 9.58
CA ALA A 44 -4.31 3.86 8.97
C ALA A 44 -2.92 4.53 9.02
N TYR A 45 -2.82 5.75 9.56
CA TYR A 45 -1.56 6.45 9.71
C TYR A 45 -0.72 5.78 10.81
N SER A 46 0.50 5.43 10.47
CA SER A 46 1.47 4.84 11.39
C SER A 46 2.47 5.92 11.79
N ALA A 47 2.28 6.47 13.00
CA ALA A 47 3.18 7.47 13.58
C ALA A 47 4.47 6.85 14.14
N ILE A 48 4.41 5.58 14.55
CA ILE A 48 5.55 4.81 15.01
C ILE A 48 5.71 3.65 14.04
N ILE A 49 6.91 3.50 13.48
CA ILE A 49 7.23 2.49 12.48
C ILE A 49 8.54 1.79 12.83
N ASN A 50 8.50 0.47 12.93
CA ASN A 50 9.72 -0.34 13.05
C ASN A 50 10.27 -0.65 11.65
N ARG A 51 10.60 0.40 10.89
CA ARG A 51 11.11 0.31 9.51
C ARG A 51 12.40 1.10 9.35
N TYR A 52 12.46 2.25 10.00
CA TYR A 52 13.63 3.11 10.11
C TYR A 52 13.47 4.01 11.33
N ASN A 53 14.55 4.68 11.73
CA ASN A 53 14.51 5.66 12.82
C ASN A 53 13.87 6.97 12.33
N ALA A 54 12.54 7.09 12.43
CA ALA A 54 11.82 8.27 11.96
C ALA A 54 12.24 9.58 12.65
N ASP A 55 12.59 9.53 13.93
CA ASP A 55 13.01 10.72 14.69
C ASP A 55 14.37 11.23 14.22
N ALA A 56 15.28 10.36 13.77
CA ALA A 56 16.58 10.77 13.22
C ALA A 56 16.47 11.55 11.90
N PHE A 57 15.39 11.33 11.13
CA PHE A 57 15.21 11.96 9.83
C PHE A 57 14.18 13.09 9.83
N TYR A 58 13.34 13.22 10.84
CA TYR A 58 12.31 14.28 10.87
C TYR A 58 12.90 15.67 11.14
N HIS A 59 12.43 16.69 10.39
CA HIS A 59 12.72 18.09 10.70
C HIS A 59 11.50 18.99 10.43
N PRO A 60 11.13 19.90 11.35
CA PRO A 60 9.95 20.78 11.18
C PRO A 60 10.11 21.78 10.02
N ASN A 61 11.34 22.18 9.69
CA ASN A 61 11.65 22.97 8.50
C ASN A 61 12.37 22.11 7.46
N ALA A 62 11.68 21.12 6.91
CA ALA A 62 12.24 20.26 5.86
C ALA A 62 12.42 20.98 4.51
N ALA A 63 11.72 22.10 4.29
CA ALA A 63 11.80 22.85 3.03
C ALA A 63 13.19 23.47 2.79
N ASN A 64 13.88 23.87 3.86
CA ASN A 64 15.18 24.56 3.77
C ASN A 64 16.36 23.67 4.19
N ARG A 65 16.16 22.34 4.28
CA ARG A 65 17.16 21.42 4.79
C ARG A 65 17.20 20.16 3.95
N GLN A 66 18.40 19.74 3.59
CA GLN A 66 18.61 18.50 2.84
C GLN A 66 18.65 17.30 3.80
N ASN A 67 18.35 16.10 3.26
CA ASN A 67 18.44 14.82 3.97
C ASN A 67 17.53 14.68 5.20
N VAL A 68 16.38 15.35 5.19
CA VAL A 68 15.35 15.26 6.25
C VAL A 68 13.97 15.02 5.65
N LEU A 69 13.09 14.46 6.46
CA LEU A 69 11.69 14.19 6.16
C LEU A 69 10.80 15.25 6.82
N ALA A 70 9.78 15.69 6.10
CA ALA A 70 8.75 16.61 6.61
C ALA A 70 7.72 15.90 7.51
N THR A 71 7.69 14.57 7.51
CA THR A 71 6.71 13.75 8.25
C THR A 71 7.43 12.78 9.18
N LYS A 72 6.80 12.46 10.32
CA LYS A 72 7.29 11.46 11.29
C LYS A 72 6.84 10.04 11.00
N GLY A 73 6.06 9.85 9.95
CA GLY A 73 5.37 8.60 9.66
C GLY A 73 4.56 8.72 8.38
N GLY A 74 3.74 7.70 8.13
CA GLY A 74 3.03 7.53 6.87
C GLY A 74 1.99 6.42 6.97
N HIS A 75 1.38 6.07 5.85
CA HIS A 75 0.43 4.96 5.79
C HIS A 75 1.18 3.70 5.39
N PHE A 76 1.57 2.89 6.38
CA PHE A 76 2.34 1.67 6.17
C PHE A 76 1.47 0.43 6.34
N LEU A 77 1.93 -0.69 5.76
CA LEU A 77 1.34 -2.00 6.00
C LEU A 77 1.51 -2.37 7.48
N LYS A 78 0.44 -2.89 8.09
CA LYS A 78 0.53 -3.54 9.41
C LYS A 78 1.29 -4.86 9.35
N GLN A 79 1.15 -5.57 8.24
CA GLN A 79 1.84 -6.84 7.99
C GLN A 79 3.34 -6.60 7.77
N ASP A 80 4.12 -7.66 7.93
CA ASP A 80 5.54 -7.62 7.62
C ASP A 80 5.78 -7.76 6.11
N PRO A 81 6.28 -6.73 5.39
CA PRO A 81 6.66 -6.79 3.99
C PRO A 81 7.87 -7.68 3.73
N TYR A 82 8.64 -8.03 4.77
CA TYR A 82 9.74 -8.99 4.64
C TYR A 82 9.25 -10.45 4.75
N ALA A 83 8.05 -10.68 5.25
CA ALA A 83 7.47 -12.01 5.29
C ALA A 83 6.94 -12.40 3.90
N SER A 84 7.46 -13.51 3.37
CA SER A 84 7.01 -14.09 2.10
C SER A 84 6.90 -15.61 2.20
N ASP A 85 5.97 -16.20 1.44
CA ASP A 85 5.89 -17.65 1.26
C ASP A 85 6.78 -18.07 0.08
N ALA A 86 8.08 -18.11 0.34
CA ALA A 86 9.08 -18.45 -0.68
C ALA A 86 8.90 -19.87 -1.22
N ALA A 87 8.49 -20.82 -0.35
CA ALA A 87 8.26 -22.21 -0.75
C ALA A 87 7.09 -22.31 -1.74
N PHE A 88 5.98 -21.59 -1.50
CA PHE A 88 4.87 -21.50 -2.45
C PHE A 88 5.32 -20.96 -3.82
N ALA A 89 6.22 -19.97 -3.82
CA ALA A 89 6.75 -19.36 -5.03
C ALA A 89 7.89 -20.18 -5.70
N ASN A 90 8.29 -21.32 -5.13
CA ASN A 90 9.48 -22.08 -5.53
C ASN A 90 10.78 -21.24 -5.51
N ILE A 91 10.91 -20.32 -4.56
CA ILE A 91 12.09 -19.48 -4.35
C ILE A 91 12.88 -20.05 -3.16
N THR A 92 14.21 -20.12 -3.28
CA THR A 92 15.05 -20.59 -2.17
C THR A 92 15.10 -19.55 -1.05
N ALA A 93 15.37 -19.98 0.19
CA ALA A 93 15.53 -19.05 1.30
C ALA A 93 16.64 -18.00 1.06
N ALA A 94 17.65 -18.35 0.27
CA ALA A 94 18.76 -17.45 -0.04
C ALA A 94 18.40 -16.34 -1.05
N GLU A 95 17.42 -16.59 -1.92
CA GLU A 95 16.93 -15.61 -2.90
C GLU A 95 15.80 -14.74 -2.33
N ALA A 96 15.12 -15.22 -1.29
CA ALA A 96 14.01 -14.50 -0.65
C ALA A 96 14.46 -13.54 0.46
N MET A 97 15.71 -13.64 0.92
CA MET A 97 16.27 -12.87 2.04
C MET A 97 16.95 -11.57 1.65
#